data_AF-A0A7C2TRV1-F1
#
_entry.id   AF-A0A7C2TRV1-F1
#
_cell.length_a   1.000
_cell.length_b   1.000
_cell.length_c   1.000
_cell.angle_alpha   90.00
_cell.angle_beta   90.00
_cell.angle_gamma   90.00
#
_symmetry.space_group_name_H-M   'P 1'
#
loop_
_entity.id
_entity.type
_entity.pdbx_description
1 polymer ?
#
loop_
_entity_poly.entity_id
_entity_poly.type
_entity_poly.pdbx_seq_one_letter_code
_entity_poly.pdbx_strand_id
1 'polypeptide(L)'
;MLHLKVEKENAEKIRFKLMENRWLHPDFEIFSDGRYVYFPLKEGYESGENIVDIKGMFRKKKKNPYDKILEILHMDDNLKNKVPHHWEKYGDVVLIQLPEILYSYRKDIGRAFAEVLKAKSVLLYKGVEGEFRKPLVEFIFGNDAVTTHTENGIFYRFDASRIMFSSGNVDERIRMSRIDAVGERVVDMFAGIGYFSIPISKYCFPERVIAIEKNEEAYKYL
;
A
#
# COMPACT_ATOMS: atom_id res chain seq x y z
N MET A 1 16.89 15.67 -28.19
CA MET A 1 17.39 15.73 -26.81
C MET A 1 18.46 14.68 -26.62
N LEU A 2 19.41 14.93 -25.70
CA LEU A 2 20.56 14.05 -25.51
C LEU A 2 20.18 12.74 -24.83
N HIS A 3 20.65 11.63 -25.39
CA HIS A 3 20.61 10.32 -24.78
C HIS A 3 22.01 9.71 -24.73
N LEU A 4 22.33 8.97 -23.67
CA LEU A 4 23.49 8.10 -23.65
C LEU A 4 23.12 6.77 -24.30
N LYS A 5 23.80 6.41 -25.39
CA LYS A 5 23.63 5.11 -26.06
C LYS A 5 24.60 4.09 -25.45
N VAL A 6 24.08 3.02 -24.87
CA VAL A 6 24.86 2.02 -24.14
C VAL A 6 24.53 0.63 -24.66
N GLU A 7 25.52 -0.25 -24.81
CA GLU A 7 25.26 -1.66 -25.13
C GLU A 7 24.44 -2.33 -24.02
N LYS A 8 23.47 -3.16 -24.40
CA LYS A 8 22.48 -3.74 -23.48
C LYS A 8 23.11 -4.48 -22.30
N GLU A 9 24.23 -5.16 -22.50
CA GLU A 9 24.99 -5.87 -21.46
C GLU A 9 25.49 -4.93 -20.34
N ASN A 10 25.79 -3.68 -20.68
CA ASN A 10 26.31 -2.66 -19.76
C ASN A 10 25.22 -1.73 -19.21
N ALA A 11 23.98 -1.85 -19.70
CA ALA A 11 22.91 -0.90 -19.45
C ALA A 11 22.59 -0.74 -17.96
N GLU A 12 22.48 -1.85 -17.21
CA GLU A 12 22.05 -1.77 -15.80
C GLU A 12 23.11 -1.10 -14.92
N LYS A 13 24.40 -1.40 -15.15
CA LYS A 13 25.52 -0.73 -14.47
C LYS A 13 25.53 0.77 -14.73
N ILE A 14 25.34 1.18 -15.99
CA ILE A 14 25.31 2.60 -16.36
C ILE A 14 24.07 3.29 -15.79
N ARG A 15 22.94 2.62 -15.79
CA ARG A 15 21.69 3.12 -15.20
C ARG A 15 21.88 3.49 -13.72
N PHE A 16 22.49 2.61 -12.93
CA PHE A 16 22.78 2.89 -11.51
C PHE A 16 23.64 4.14 -11.35
N LYS A 17 24.73 4.24 -12.13
CA LYS A 17 25.62 5.41 -12.11
C LYS A 17 24.90 6.70 -12.48
N LEU A 18 24.06 6.69 -13.51
CA LEU A 18 23.28 7.86 -13.93
C LEU A 18 22.20 8.23 -12.89
N MET A 19 21.63 7.25 -12.19
CA MET A 19 20.66 7.46 -11.12
C MET A 19 21.30 8.09 -9.87
N GLU A 20 22.43 7.54 -9.39
CA GLU A 20 23.17 8.10 -8.26
C GLU A 20 23.56 9.56 -8.48
N ASN A 21 24.04 9.86 -9.68
CA ASN A 21 24.47 11.21 -10.06
C ASN A 21 23.32 12.10 -10.58
N ARG A 22 22.07 11.61 -10.54
CA ARG A 22 20.85 12.35 -10.96
C ARG A 22 20.87 12.92 -12.38
N TRP A 23 21.58 12.26 -13.30
CA TRP A 23 21.74 12.71 -14.69
C TRP A 23 20.61 12.28 -15.63
N LEU A 24 19.78 11.32 -15.22
CA LEU A 24 18.61 10.92 -16.02
C LEU A 24 17.54 12.03 -16.06
N HIS A 25 17.04 12.32 -17.26
CA HIS A 25 15.89 13.21 -17.42
C HIS A 25 14.61 12.51 -16.93
N PRO A 26 13.85 13.09 -15.98
CA PRO A 26 12.73 12.40 -15.32
C PRO A 26 11.52 12.17 -16.23
N ASP A 27 11.29 13.07 -17.18
CA ASP A 27 10.09 13.08 -18.03
C ASP A 27 10.18 12.19 -19.27
N PHE A 28 11.33 11.57 -19.57
CA PHE A 28 11.51 10.76 -20.77
C PHE A 28 11.77 9.28 -20.43
N GLU A 29 11.39 8.40 -21.35
CA GLU A 29 11.56 6.95 -21.22
C GLU A 29 12.98 6.53 -21.55
N ILE A 30 13.47 5.53 -20.82
CA ILE A 30 14.60 4.72 -21.25
C ILE A 30 14.02 3.69 -22.22
N PHE A 31 14.58 3.58 -23.42
CA PHE A 31 14.12 2.61 -24.41
C PHE A 31 15.29 1.83 -25.01
N SER A 32 14.99 0.73 -25.69
CA SER A 32 15.98 -0.16 -26.31
C SER A 32 15.56 -0.53 -27.71
N ASP A 33 16.53 -0.66 -28.61
CA ASP A 33 16.36 -1.16 -29.98
C ASP A 33 16.75 -2.65 -30.12
N GLY A 34 16.95 -3.35 -28.99
CA GLY A 34 17.40 -4.73 -28.92
C GLY A 34 18.89 -4.86 -28.61
N ARG A 35 19.75 -4.06 -29.25
CA ARG A 35 21.22 -4.08 -29.05
C ARG A 35 21.69 -3.01 -28.07
N TYR A 36 21.09 -1.83 -28.15
CA TYR A 36 21.43 -0.68 -27.33
C TYR A 36 20.27 -0.28 -26.41
N VAL A 37 20.63 0.40 -25.34
CA VAL A 37 19.72 1.07 -24.41
C VAL A 37 20.06 2.55 -24.42
N TYR A 38 19.02 3.37 -24.52
CA TYR A 38 19.11 4.82 -24.65
C TYR A 38 18.61 5.46 -23.37
N PHE A 39 19.51 6.14 -22.66
CA PHE A 39 19.20 6.81 -21.40
C PHE A 39 19.01 8.31 -21.63
N PRO A 40 17.82 8.89 -21.38
CA PRO A 40 17.61 10.31 -21.58
C PRO A 40 18.39 11.10 -20.53
N LEU A 41 19.14 12.11 -20.97
CA LEU A 41 20.04 12.90 -20.12
C LEU A 41 19.46 14.30 -19.86
N LYS A 42 19.76 14.86 -18.69
CA LYS A 42 19.56 16.30 -18.42
C LYS A 42 20.56 17.14 -19.21
N GLU A 43 20.22 18.40 -19.44
CA GLU A 43 21.15 19.39 -19.99
C GLU A 43 22.40 19.52 -19.11
N GLY A 44 23.57 19.71 -19.73
CA GLY A 44 24.86 19.81 -19.04
C GLY A 44 25.59 18.48 -18.77
N TYR A 45 25.06 17.34 -19.23
CA TYR A 45 25.82 16.09 -19.21
C TYR A 45 26.90 16.07 -20.28
N GLU A 46 28.15 16.29 -19.89
CA GLU A 46 29.31 16.31 -20.81
C GLU A 46 30.20 15.06 -20.71
N SER A 47 29.89 14.13 -19.79
CA SER A 47 30.76 12.99 -19.47
C SER A 47 30.33 11.71 -20.17
N GLY A 48 30.85 11.43 -21.36
CA GLY A 48 30.73 10.09 -21.94
C GLY A 48 30.89 10.04 -23.46
N GLU A 49 31.46 8.94 -23.94
CA GLU A 49 31.40 8.57 -25.35
C GLU A 49 29.97 8.08 -25.70
N ASN A 50 29.56 8.21 -26.97
CA ASN A 50 28.27 7.73 -27.48
C ASN A 50 27.01 8.50 -27.01
N ILE A 51 27.12 9.82 -26.80
CA ILE A 51 25.95 10.69 -26.67
C ILE A 51 25.33 10.88 -28.06
N VAL A 52 24.01 10.66 -28.16
CA VAL A 52 23.23 10.82 -29.39
C VAL A 52 22.10 11.81 -29.18
N ASP A 53 21.84 12.63 -30.19
CA ASP A 53 20.66 13.49 -30.22
C ASP A 53 19.53 12.78 -30.96
N ILE A 54 18.53 12.33 -30.21
CA ILE A 54 17.37 11.62 -30.74
C ILE A 54 16.08 12.17 -30.13
N LYS A 55 14.96 11.90 -30.80
CA LYS A 55 13.63 12.26 -30.31
C LYS A 55 13.32 11.42 -29.07
N GLY A 56 13.24 12.07 -27.90
CA GLY A 56 12.82 11.40 -26.67
C GLY A 56 11.34 11.05 -26.69
N MET A 57 11.00 9.95 -26.04
CA MET A 57 9.62 9.57 -25.77
C MET A 57 9.26 10.00 -24.37
N PHE A 58 8.21 10.81 -24.20
CA PHE A 58 7.75 11.19 -22.88
C PHE A 58 7.30 9.95 -22.10
N ARG A 59 7.77 9.85 -20.86
CA ARG A 59 7.32 8.84 -19.91
C ARG A 59 5.84 9.01 -19.72
N LYS A 60 5.06 7.97 -20.06
CA LYS A 60 3.65 7.94 -19.68
C LYS A 60 3.59 8.03 -18.15
N LYS A 61 3.09 9.16 -17.61
CA LYS A 61 2.86 9.29 -16.18
C LYS A 61 1.95 8.13 -15.77
N LYS A 62 2.47 7.22 -14.93
CA LYS A 62 1.63 6.20 -14.33
C LYS A 62 0.61 6.94 -13.48
N LYS A 63 -0.65 6.89 -13.90
CA LYS A 63 -1.77 7.42 -13.11
C LYS A 63 -1.75 6.77 -11.75
N ASN A 64 -1.93 7.58 -10.72
CA ASN A 64 -2.04 7.06 -9.37
C ASN A 64 -3.35 6.24 -9.26
N PRO A 65 -3.51 5.40 -8.22
CA PRO A 65 -4.72 4.59 -8.09
C PRO A 65 -6.01 5.43 -8.04
N TYR A 66 -5.98 6.60 -7.42
CA TYR A 66 -7.15 7.48 -7.32
C TYR A 66 -7.62 7.97 -8.70
N ASP A 67 -6.71 8.46 -9.55
CA ASP A 67 -7.03 8.91 -10.91
C ASP A 67 -7.66 7.78 -11.74
N LYS A 68 -7.14 6.55 -11.59
CA LYS A 68 -7.68 5.36 -12.26
C LYS A 68 -9.09 5.02 -11.78
N ILE A 69 -9.37 5.17 -10.49
CA ILE A 69 -10.71 4.97 -9.92
C ILE A 69 -11.68 5.99 -10.55
N LEU A 70 -11.30 7.26 -10.64
CA LEU A 70 -12.14 8.31 -11.24
C LEU A 70 -12.42 8.09 -12.74
N GLU A 71 -11.51 7.43 -13.46
CA GLU A 71 -11.71 7.07 -14.88
C GLU A 71 -12.75 5.97 -15.09
N ILE A 72 -12.85 5.02 -14.15
CA ILE A 72 -13.85 3.95 -14.19
C ILE A 72 -15.24 4.50 -13.84
N LEU A 73 -15.31 5.56 -13.03
CA LEU A 73 -16.57 6.12 -12.58
C LEU A 73 -17.24 6.99 -13.65
N HIS A 74 -18.47 6.62 -14.01
CA HIS A 74 -19.35 7.40 -14.87
C HIS A 74 -20.30 8.24 -14.02
N MET A 75 -19.82 9.41 -13.59
CA MET A 75 -20.59 10.39 -12.81
C MET A 75 -20.07 11.81 -13.05
N ASP A 76 -20.86 12.82 -12.66
CA ASP A 76 -20.49 14.23 -12.82
C ASP A 76 -19.22 14.59 -12.04
N ASP A 77 -18.44 15.54 -12.56
CA ASP A 77 -17.16 15.96 -11.96
C ASP A 77 -17.33 16.49 -10.52
N ASN A 78 -18.45 17.14 -10.22
CA ASN A 78 -18.79 17.59 -8.86
C ASN A 78 -18.92 16.44 -7.86
N LEU A 79 -19.35 15.26 -8.31
CA LEU A 79 -19.45 14.05 -7.48
C LEU A 79 -18.11 13.32 -7.44
N LYS A 80 -17.37 13.26 -8.55
CA LYS A 80 -16.01 12.70 -8.61
C LYS A 80 -15.09 13.36 -7.59
N ASN A 81 -15.16 14.67 -7.45
CA ASN A 81 -14.36 15.43 -6.47
C ASN A 81 -14.69 15.10 -5.00
N LYS A 82 -15.78 14.37 -4.74
CA LYS A 82 -16.16 13.91 -3.39
C LYS A 82 -15.81 12.44 -3.14
N VAL A 83 -15.27 11.73 -4.14
CA VAL A 83 -14.80 10.35 -3.97
C VAL A 83 -13.60 10.37 -3.02
N PRO A 84 -13.53 9.46 -2.03
CA PRO A 84 -12.47 9.49 -1.03
C PRO A 84 -11.08 9.28 -1.65
N HIS A 85 -10.16 10.18 -1.32
CA HIS A 85 -8.74 10.07 -1.68
C HIS A 85 -7.96 9.10 -0.79
N HIS A 86 -8.50 8.76 0.39
CA HIS A 86 -7.85 7.90 1.37
C HIS A 86 -8.68 6.64 1.58
N TRP A 87 -8.00 5.52 1.74
CA TRP A 87 -8.60 4.23 2.01
C TRP A 87 -7.64 3.39 2.85
N GLU A 88 -8.19 2.43 3.58
CA GLU A 88 -7.40 1.42 4.27
C GLU A 88 -7.45 0.12 3.44
N LYS A 89 -6.31 -0.55 3.30
CA LYS A 89 -6.23 -1.82 2.59
C LYS A 89 -5.52 -2.85 3.45
N TYR A 90 -6.21 -3.94 3.75
CA TYR A 90 -5.70 -5.09 4.50
C TYR A 90 -5.69 -6.29 3.58
N GLY A 91 -4.50 -6.73 3.15
CA GLY A 91 -4.36 -7.80 2.17
C GLY A 91 -5.14 -7.48 0.88
N ASP A 92 -6.24 -8.19 0.66
CA ASP A 92 -7.14 -8.05 -0.49
C ASP A 92 -8.53 -7.44 -0.13
N VAL A 93 -8.68 -6.84 1.05
CA VAL A 93 -9.91 -6.13 1.48
C VAL A 93 -9.63 -4.65 1.65
N VAL A 94 -10.55 -3.81 1.18
CA VAL A 94 -10.42 -2.34 1.26
C VAL A 94 -11.57 -1.75 2.08
N LEU A 95 -11.26 -0.80 2.95
CA LEU A 95 -12.23 0.00 3.68
C LEU A 95 -12.18 1.45 3.19
N ILE A 96 -13.35 2.02 2.92
CA ILE A 96 -13.49 3.42 2.54
C ILE A 96 -14.58 4.10 3.39
N GLN A 97 -14.39 5.38 3.68
CA GLN A 97 -15.47 6.25 4.16
C GLN A 97 -16.06 7.00 2.98
N LEU A 98 -17.38 7.07 2.93
CA LEU A 98 -18.09 7.70 1.82
C LEU A 98 -19.04 8.77 2.37
N PRO A 99 -19.07 9.99 1.80
CA PRO A 99 -20.08 10.98 2.14
C PRO A 99 -21.46 10.52 1.64
N GLU A 100 -22.51 10.88 2.38
CA GLU A 100 -23.89 10.43 2.10
C GLU A 100 -24.36 10.74 0.67
N ILE A 101 -23.93 11.88 0.11
CA ILE A 101 -24.26 12.28 -1.26
C ILE A 101 -23.82 11.25 -2.32
N LEU A 102 -22.84 10.40 -2.01
CA LEU A 102 -22.35 9.35 -2.91
C LEU A 102 -22.97 7.98 -2.62
N TYR A 103 -23.91 7.85 -1.67
CA TYR A 103 -24.46 6.55 -1.30
C TYR A 103 -25.21 5.87 -2.44
N SER A 104 -25.87 6.61 -3.32
CA SER A 104 -26.50 6.04 -4.53
C SER A 104 -25.48 5.39 -5.47
N TYR A 105 -24.23 5.84 -5.47
CA TYR A 105 -23.13 5.35 -6.30
C TYR A 105 -22.22 4.34 -5.60
N ARG A 106 -22.50 3.98 -4.33
CA ARG A 106 -21.58 3.21 -3.49
C ARG A 106 -21.14 1.88 -4.11
N LYS A 107 -22.02 1.19 -4.85
CA LYS A 107 -21.70 -0.08 -5.52
C LYS A 107 -20.74 0.11 -6.69
N ASP A 108 -20.91 1.16 -7.49
CA ASP A 108 -19.99 1.50 -8.57
C ASP A 108 -18.63 1.95 -8.05
N ILE A 109 -18.64 2.75 -6.98
CA ILE A 109 -17.42 3.16 -6.28
C ILE A 109 -16.71 1.92 -5.71
N GLY A 110 -17.43 1.04 -5.03
CA GLY A 110 -16.87 -0.22 -4.52
C GLY A 110 -16.23 -1.06 -5.63
N ARG A 111 -16.89 -1.20 -6.78
CA ARG A 111 -16.35 -1.92 -7.95
C ARG A 111 -15.08 -1.27 -8.50
N ALA A 112 -15.06 0.06 -8.65
CA ALA A 112 -13.90 0.79 -9.16
C ALA A 112 -12.68 0.65 -8.21
N PHE A 113 -12.90 0.77 -6.90
CA PHE A 113 -11.86 0.52 -5.89
C PHE A 113 -11.35 -0.93 -5.96
N ALA A 114 -12.24 -1.90 -6.06
CA ALA A 114 -11.88 -3.31 -6.14
C ALA A 114 -11.01 -3.61 -7.36
N GLU A 115 -11.38 -3.11 -8.54
CA GLU A 115 -10.65 -3.31 -9.78
C GLU A 115 -9.24 -2.69 -9.71
N VAL A 116 -9.15 -1.42 -9.32
CA VAL A 116 -7.87 -0.70 -9.33
C VAL A 116 -6.93 -1.18 -8.24
N LEU A 117 -7.47 -1.48 -7.05
CA LEU A 117 -6.67 -1.91 -5.90
C LEU A 117 -6.50 -3.44 -5.84
N LYS A 118 -7.09 -4.18 -6.78
CA LYS A 118 -7.10 -5.66 -6.80
C LYS A 118 -7.60 -6.23 -5.47
N ALA A 119 -8.75 -5.73 -5.01
CA ALA A 119 -9.40 -6.17 -3.79
C ALA A 119 -10.54 -7.12 -4.13
N LYS A 120 -10.71 -8.18 -3.32
CA LYS A 120 -11.86 -9.09 -3.44
C LYS A 120 -13.14 -8.51 -2.87
N SER A 121 -13.01 -7.62 -1.88
CA SER A 121 -14.13 -6.95 -1.21
C SER A 121 -13.79 -5.51 -0.87
N VAL A 122 -14.82 -4.67 -0.90
CA VAL A 122 -14.75 -3.26 -0.45
C VAL A 122 -15.87 -3.01 0.54
N LEU A 123 -15.48 -2.47 1.70
CA LEU A 123 -16.35 -2.17 2.82
C LEU A 123 -16.51 -0.65 2.95
N LEU A 124 -17.76 -0.19 3.07
CA LEU A 124 -18.08 1.15 3.52
C LEU A 124 -17.98 1.18 5.04
N TYR A 125 -17.00 1.89 5.57
CA TYR A 125 -16.76 2.07 7.00
C TYR A 125 -17.59 3.24 7.55
N LYS A 126 -18.39 2.98 8.58
CA LYS A 126 -19.31 3.92 9.22
C LYS A 126 -18.92 4.26 10.67
N GLY A 127 -17.76 3.80 11.12
CA GLY A 127 -17.28 3.98 12.49
C GLY A 127 -17.22 2.66 13.25
N VAL A 128 -17.22 2.73 14.58
CA VAL A 128 -17.17 1.56 15.47
C VAL A 128 -18.16 1.68 16.61
N GLU A 129 -18.58 0.54 17.16
CA GLU A 129 -19.54 0.49 18.25
C GLU A 129 -19.17 -0.52 19.36
N GLY A 130 -19.78 -0.31 20.52
CA GLY A 130 -19.73 -1.23 21.65
C GLY A 130 -18.37 -1.31 22.37
N GLU A 131 -18.34 -2.12 23.42
CA GLU A 131 -17.15 -2.32 24.26
C GLU A 131 -15.96 -2.88 23.48
N PHE A 132 -16.22 -3.80 22.55
CA PHE A 132 -15.18 -4.44 21.72
C PHE A 132 -14.77 -3.63 20.49
N ARG A 133 -15.28 -2.40 20.34
CA ARG A 133 -15.03 -1.50 19.20
C ARG A 133 -15.20 -2.18 17.85
N LYS A 134 -16.32 -2.90 17.68
CA LYS A 134 -16.62 -3.64 16.44
C LYS A 134 -16.79 -2.66 15.28
N PRO A 135 -16.18 -2.93 14.11
CA PRO A 135 -16.39 -2.10 12.92
C PRO A 135 -17.86 -2.10 12.48
N LEU A 136 -18.41 -0.90 12.26
CA LEU A 136 -19.68 -0.74 11.56
C LEU A 136 -19.40 -0.61 10.07
N VAL A 137 -19.64 -1.69 9.32
CA VAL A 137 -19.33 -1.74 7.89
C VAL A 137 -20.48 -2.26 7.04
N GLU A 138 -20.46 -1.91 5.75
CA GLU A 138 -21.36 -2.45 4.73
C GLU A 138 -20.54 -2.92 3.52
N PHE A 139 -20.80 -4.13 3.01
CA PHE A 139 -20.22 -4.56 1.73
C PHE A 139 -20.76 -3.72 0.58
N ILE A 140 -19.90 -2.93 -0.03
CA ILE A 140 -20.20 -2.18 -1.27
C ILE A 140 -19.62 -2.87 -2.51
N PHE A 141 -18.71 -3.83 -2.32
CA PHE A 141 -18.28 -4.81 -3.33
C PHE A 141 -17.84 -6.10 -2.63
N GLY A 142 -18.06 -7.26 -3.27
CA GLY A 142 -17.74 -8.57 -2.68
C GLY A 142 -18.65 -8.95 -1.50
N ASN A 143 -18.31 -10.04 -0.82
CA ASN A 143 -19.07 -10.60 0.31
C ASN A 143 -18.19 -11.37 1.33
N ASP A 144 -16.86 -11.29 1.20
CA ASP A 144 -15.90 -11.94 2.10
C ASP A 144 -14.85 -10.92 2.57
N ALA A 145 -14.81 -10.66 3.88
CA ALA A 145 -13.89 -9.72 4.50
C ALA A 145 -12.75 -10.40 5.27
N VAL A 146 -12.62 -11.73 5.21
CA VAL A 146 -11.48 -12.45 5.81
C VAL A 146 -10.23 -12.21 4.98
N THR A 147 -9.21 -11.61 5.55
CA THR A 147 -7.97 -11.26 4.84
C THR A 147 -6.74 -11.65 5.64
N THR A 148 -5.58 -11.58 4.99
CA THR A 148 -4.28 -11.66 5.65
C THR A 148 -3.50 -10.39 5.34
N HIS A 149 -3.25 -9.61 6.38
CA HIS A 149 -2.45 -8.40 6.32
C HIS A 149 -1.00 -8.70 6.71
N THR A 150 -0.05 -8.16 5.97
CA THR A 150 1.38 -8.39 6.24
C THR A 150 2.05 -7.09 6.65
N GLU A 151 2.62 -7.08 7.86
CA GLU A 151 3.43 -5.96 8.36
C GLU A 151 4.71 -6.49 8.96
N ASN A 152 5.85 -5.95 8.54
CA ASN A 152 7.16 -6.33 9.09
C ASN A 152 7.36 -7.86 9.12
N GLY A 153 6.97 -8.56 8.04
CA GLY A 153 7.05 -10.01 7.94
C GLY A 153 6.15 -10.81 8.90
N ILE A 154 5.22 -10.17 9.59
CA ILE A 154 4.18 -10.80 10.41
C ILE A 154 2.90 -10.86 9.61
N PHE A 155 2.18 -11.97 9.70
CA PHE A 155 0.92 -12.20 9.00
C PHE A 155 -0.23 -12.17 10.00
N TYR A 156 -1.12 -11.20 9.86
CA TYR A 156 -2.34 -11.07 10.65
C TYR A 156 -3.52 -11.52 9.81
N ARG A 157 -4.11 -12.67 10.15
CA ARG A 157 -5.35 -13.14 9.52
C ARG A 157 -6.53 -12.72 10.37
N PHE A 158 -7.52 -12.06 9.77
CA PHE A 158 -8.72 -11.61 10.48
C PHE A 158 -9.86 -11.30 9.51
N ASP A 159 -11.09 -11.21 10.04
CA ASP A 159 -12.24 -10.67 9.31
C ASP A 159 -12.31 -9.15 9.52
N ALA A 160 -12.02 -8.38 8.48
CA ALA A 160 -12.00 -6.91 8.52
C ALA A 160 -13.40 -6.28 8.73
N SER A 161 -14.47 -7.07 8.62
CA SER A 161 -15.81 -6.61 9.00
C SER A 161 -16.12 -6.77 10.49
N ARG A 162 -15.27 -7.49 11.22
CA ARG A 162 -15.52 -7.88 12.62
C ARG A 162 -14.42 -7.44 13.58
N ILE A 163 -13.18 -7.39 13.11
CA ILE A 163 -12.00 -7.00 13.87
C ILE A 163 -11.51 -5.64 13.38
N MET A 164 -11.40 -4.68 14.29
CA MET A 164 -10.76 -3.41 14.01
C MET A 164 -9.25 -3.60 13.95
N PHE A 165 -8.64 -3.30 12.80
CA PHE A 165 -7.18 -3.26 12.63
C PHE A 165 -6.73 -1.85 12.30
N SER A 166 -6.34 -1.02 13.27
CA SER A 166 -6.03 0.39 12.99
C SER A 166 -4.72 0.58 12.21
N SER A 167 -4.80 1.26 11.07
CA SER A 167 -3.63 1.68 10.28
C SER A 167 -2.79 2.76 11.01
N GLY A 168 -3.41 3.55 11.89
CA GLY A 168 -2.73 4.58 12.69
C GLY A 168 -1.72 4.04 13.71
N ASN A 169 -1.75 2.74 14.02
CA ASN A 169 -0.85 2.12 15.00
C ASN A 169 0.33 1.38 14.35
N VAL A 170 0.54 1.51 13.03
CA VAL A 170 1.63 0.82 12.32
C VAL A 170 2.99 1.13 12.96
N ASP A 171 3.29 2.41 13.19
CA ASP A 171 4.58 2.81 13.76
C ASP A 171 4.80 2.24 15.16
N GLU A 172 3.76 2.22 16.00
CA GLU A 172 3.83 1.62 17.34
C GLU A 172 3.97 0.09 17.28
N ARG A 173 3.28 -0.59 16.36
CA ARG A 173 3.47 -2.04 16.14
C ARG A 173 4.88 -2.36 15.68
N ILE A 174 5.47 -1.52 14.81
CA ILE A 174 6.87 -1.65 14.40
C ILE A 174 7.80 -1.34 15.57
N ARG A 175 7.50 -0.34 16.41
CA ARG A 175 8.30 -0.02 17.60
C ARG A 175 8.34 -1.20 18.58
N MET A 176 7.23 -1.92 18.74
CA MET A 176 7.16 -3.14 19.55
C MET A 176 8.05 -4.28 19.05
N SER A 177 8.52 -4.23 17.79
CA SER A 177 9.52 -5.19 17.29
C SER A 177 10.96 -4.82 17.65
N ARG A 178 11.18 -3.76 18.44
CA ARG A 178 12.51 -3.18 18.72
C ARG A 178 12.74 -2.88 20.20
N ILE A 179 11.77 -3.21 21.06
CA ILE A 179 11.96 -3.04 22.50
C ILE A 179 12.96 -4.08 23.02
N ASP A 180 13.69 -3.75 24.07
CA ASP A 180 14.52 -4.73 24.78
C ASP A 180 13.62 -5.54 25.71
N ALA A 181 13.45 -6.81 25.39
CA ALA A 181 12.66 -7.75 26.18
C ALA A 181 13.42 -9.06 26.40
N VAL A 182 14.75 -9.08 26.22
CA VAL A 182 15.52 -10.33 26.27
C VAL A 182 15.40 -10.98 27.64
N GLY A 183 14.80 -12.17 27.69
CA GLY A 183 14.58 -12.90 28.95
C GLY A 183 13.46 -12.34 29.84
N GLU A 184 12.68 -11.36 29.35
CA GLU A 184 11.57 -10.77 30.10
C GLU A 184 10.28 -11.59 29.99
N ARG A 185 9.39 -11.43 30.97
CA ARG A 185 8.01 -11.92 30.91
C ARG A 185 7.06 -10.74 30.61
N VAL A 186 6.51 -10.73 29.41
CA VAL A 186 5.64 -9.65 28.91
C VAL A 186 4.17 -10.03 29.07
N VAL A 187 3.36 -9.11 29.58
CA VAL A 187 1.89 -9.25 29.65
C VAL A 187 1.26 -8.19 28.76
N ASP A 188 0.52 -8.63 27.74
CA ASP A 188 -0.29 -7.80 26.87
C ASP A 188 -1.77 -7.96 27.30
N MET A 189 -2.29 -6.96 28.00
CA MET A 189 -3.63 -7.03 28.61
C MET A 189 -4.77 -6.92 27.59
N PHE A 190 -4.50 -6.41 26.38
CA PHE A 190 -5.49 -6.12 25.34
C PHE A 190 -4.93 -6.46 23.96
N ALA A 191 -4.59 -7.74 23.79
CA ALA A 191 -3.77 -8.20 22.67
C ALA A 191 -4.44 -8.03 21.30
N GLY A 192 -5.77 -7.99 21.23
CA GLY A 192 -6.52 -8.07 19.98
C GLY A 192 -6.16 -9.38 19.27
N ILE A 193 -5.70 -9.26 18.03
CA ILE A 193 -5.14 -10.39 17.25
C ILE A 193 -3.60 -10.45 17.32
N GLY A 194 -3.03 -9.89 18.39
CA GLY A 194 -1.60 -9.95 18.69
C GLY A 194 -0.80 -8.76 18.16
N TYR A 195 -1.41 -7.55 18.14
CA TYR A 195 -0.80 -6.35 17.56
C TYR A 195 0.59 -6.04 18.07
N PHE A 196 0.81 -6.22 19.38
CA PHE A 196 2.09 -5.98 20.04
C PHE A 196 2.75 -7.27 20.51
N SER A 197 1.93 -8.23 20.95
CA SER A 197 2.37 -9.57 21.34
C SER A 197 3.21 -10.28 20.26
N ILE A 198 2.76 -10.28 19.00
CA ILE A 198 3.46 -11.01 17.93
C ILE A 198 4.79 -10.31 17.54
N PRO A 199 4.85 -8.98 17.33
CA PRO A 199 6.12 -8.29 17.12
C PRO A 199 7.16 -8.55 18.21
N ILE A 200 6.76 -8.46 19.48
CA ILE A 200 7.65 -8.70 20.62
C ILE A 200 8.14 -10.15 20.60
N SER A 201 7.21 -11.12 20.45
CA SER A 201 7.55 -12.55 20.43
C SER A 201 8.52 -12.90 19.30
N LYS A 202 8.37 -12.26 18.13
CA LYS A 202 9.17 -12.56 16.94
C LYS A 202 10.56 -11.92 16.98
N TYR A 203 10.69 -10.70 17.52
CA TYR A 203 11.88 -9.88 17.32
C TYR A 203 12.64 -9.50 18.60
N CYS A 204 12.02 -9.63 19.79
CA CYS A 204 12.58 -9.10 21.04
C CYS A 204 13.05 -10.19 22.02
N PHE A 205 12.95 -11.47 21.65
CA PHE A 205 13.45 -12.63 22.43
C PHE A 205 13.03 -12.68 23.91
N PRO A 206 11.74 -12.46 24.25
CA PRO A 206 11.25 -12.61 25.62
C PRO A 206 11.34 -14.06 26.11
N GLU A 207 11.42 -14.23 27.43
CA GLU A 207 11.22 -15.55 28.06
C GLU A 207 9.79 -16.03 27.80
N ARG A 208 8.81 -15.12 27.91
CA ARG A 208 7.38 -15.43 27.69
C ARG A 208 6.58 -14.19 27.33
N VAL A 209 5.61 -14.35 26.43
CA VAL A 209 4.55 -13.36 26.20
C VAL A 209 3.20 -13.97 26.59
N ILE A 210 2.45 -13.27 27.43
CA ILE A 210 1.09 -13.62 27.86
C ILE A 210 0.15 -12.61 27.21
N ALA A 211 -0.55 -13.04 26.17
CA ALA A 211 -1.51 -12.23 25.44
C ALA A 211 -2.93 -12.51 25.96
N ILE A 212 -3.58 -11.46 26.47
CA ILE A 212 -4.93 -11.52 27.04
C ILE A 212 -5.86 -10.77 26.10
N GLU A 213 -6.96 -11.42 25.70
CA GLU A 213 -7.99 -10.81 24.89
C GLU A 213 -9.37 -11.27 25.37
N LYS A 214 -10.27 -10.30 25.60
CA LYS A 214 -11.63 -10.56 26.10
C LYS A 214 -12.60 -10.87 24.95
N ASN A 215 -12.39 -10.27 23.79
CA ASN A 215 -13.17 -10.51 22.59
C ASN A 215 -12.84 -11.90 22.03
N GLU A 216 -13.75 -12.84 22.21
CA GLU A 216 -13.63 -14.23 21.74
C GLU A 216 -13.30 -14.34 20.25
N GLU A 217 -13.79 -13.41 19.42
CA GLU A 217 -13.52 -13.41 18.00
C GLU A 217 -12.10 -12.97 17.67
N ALA A 218 -11.60 -11.94 18.35
CA ALA A 218 -10.20 -11.52 18.22
C ALA A 218 -9.26 -12.61 18.76
N TYR A 219 -9.61 -13.22 19.89
CA TYR A 219 -8.86 -14.34 20.48
C TYR A 219 -8.74 -15.54 19.53
N LYS A 220 -9.76 -15.83 18.71
CA LYS A 220 -9.68 -16.90 17.70
C LYS A 220 -8.72 -16.61 16.54
N TYR A 221 -8.38 -15.34 16.33
CA TYR A 221 -7.45 -14.89 15.30
C TYR A 221 -6.04 -14.61 15.82
N LEU A 222 -5.87 -14.46 17.14
CA LEU A 222 -4.60 -14.34 17.85
C LEU A 222 -3.79 -15.65 17.76
#